data_AF-H8GTJ2-F1
#
_entry.id   AF-H8GTJ2-F1
#
_cell.length_a   1.000
_cell.length_b   1.000
_cell.length_c   1.000
_cell.angle_alpha   90.00
_cell.angle_beta   90.00
_cell.angle_gamma   90.00
#
_symmetry.space_group_name_H-M   'P 1'
#
loop_
_entity.id
_entity.type
_entity.pdbx_description
1 polymer ?
#
loop_
_entity_poly.entity_id
_entity_poly.type
_entity_poly.pdbx_seq_one_letter_code
_entity_poly.pdbx_strand_id
1 'polypeptide(L)'
;MIRARTFMDARQQAHSNAELNWWIFMRISGLILMFLVLGHVYMTFVQVSESDATFDAVVSKLGNPAWKLYDWLILGLALLHGGNGARYVIDDYVRSRPNRAWVRNTFFTVLALLFVFGTVGLFAI
;
A
#
# COMPACT_ATOMS: atom_id res chain seq x y z
N MET A 1 16.48 20.53 14.04
CA MET A 1 16.46 19.17 14.65
C MET A 1 16.61 19.35 16.16
N ILE A 2 15.58 19.03 16.94
CA ILE A 2 15.69 19.07 18.42
C ILE A 2 16.31 17.76 18.85
N ARG A 3 17.50 17.83 19.45
CA ARG A 3 18.26 16.69 19.97
C ARG A 3 17.62 16.28 21.29
N ALA A 4 16.86 15.18 21.31
CA ALA A 4 16.41 14.56 22.54
C ALA A 4 17.62 14.37 23.48
N ARG A 5 17.52 14.86 24.71
CA ARG A 5 18.62 14.82 25.69
C ARG A 5 18.42 13.71 26.71
N THR A 6 17.18 13.35 26.98
CA THR A 6 16.82 12.26 27.89
C THR A 6 15.98 11.18 27.19
N PHE A 7 15.90 10.01 27.81
CA PHE A 7 15.05 8.91 27.33
C PHE A 7 13.56 9.30 27.29
N MET A 8 13.11 10.11 28.26
CA MET A 8 11.73 10.61 28.31
C MET A 8 11.43 11.54 27.14
N ASP A 9 12.37 12.44 26.78
CA ASP A 9 12.25 13.32 25.60
C ASP A 9 12.18 12.49 24.32
N ALA A 10 13.07 11.51 24.17
CA ALA A 10 13.10 10.62 23.01
C ALA A 10 11.80 9.82 22.89
N ARG A 11 11.24 9.34 24.01
CA ARG A 11 9.97 8.61 24.06
C ARG A 11 8.78 9.50 23.67
N GLN A 12 8.67 10.71 24.23
CA GLN A 12 7.60 11.66 23.87
C GLN A 12 7.69 12.11 22.40
N GLN A 13 8.91 12.30 21.89
CA GLN A 13 9.14 12.70 20.50
C GLN A 13 8.87 11.54 19.52
N ALA A 14 9.14 10.29 19.91
CA ALA A 14 8.82 9.11 19.10
C ALA A 14 7.31 8.98 18.85
N HIS A 15 6.48 9.22 19.86
CA HIS A 15 5.02 9.13 19.71
C HIS A 15 4.40 10.24 18.86
N SER A 16 5.06 11.41 18.75
CA SER A 16 4.57 12.56 17.98
C SER A 16 5.22 12.73 16.61
N ASN A 17 6.19 11.88 16.24
CA ASN A 17 6.92 11.98 15.00
C ASN A 17 6.24 11.17 13.87
N ALA A 18 5.47 11.86 13.03
CA ALA A 18 4.80 11.26 11.88
C ALA A 18 5.77 10.54 10.91
N GLU A 19 6.99 11.06 10.71
CA GLU A 19 7.99 10.41 9.85
C GLU A 19 8.53 9.13 10.48
N LEU A 20 8.65 9.06 11.82
CA LEU A 20 8.99 7.80 12.49
C LEU A 20 7.88 6.76 12.30
N ASN A 21 6.61 7.17 12.41
CA ASN A 21 5.48 6.27 12.19
C ASN A 21 5.46 5.73 10.74
N TRP A 22 5.65 6.60 9.74
CA TRP A 22 5.78 6.19 8.35
C TRP A 22 6.99 5.30 8.12
N TRP A 23 8.13 5.60 8.76
CA TRP A 23 9.31 4.76 8.69
C TRP A 23 9.02 3.35 9.19
N ILE A 24 8.40 3.21 10.37
CA ILE A 24 8.02 1.90 10.94
C ILE A 24 7.02 1.19 10.03
N PHE A 25 5.99 1.91 9.59
CA PHE A 25 4.98 1.40 8.65
C PHE A 25 5.64 0.79 7.41
N MET A 26 6.60 1.47 6.77
CA MET A 26 7.26 0.96 5.56
C MET A 26 7.97 -0.38 5.79
N ARG A 27 8.59 -0.59 6.96
CA ARG A 27 9.31 -1.86 7.24
C ARG A 27 8.34 -3.00 7.46
N ILE A 28 7.35 -2.77 8.31
CA ILE A 28 6.36 -3.78 8.67
C ILE A 28 5.50 -4.13 7.45
N SER A 29 4.97 -3.13 6.74
CA SER A 29 4.17 -3.35 5.54
C SER A 29 4.96 -4.04 4.43
N GLY A 30 6.24 -3.70 4.23
CA GLY A 30 7.09 -4.36 3.24
C GLY A 30 7.28 -5.85 3.54
N LEU A 31 7.51 -6.20 4.81
CA LEU A 31 7.63 -7.59 5.24
C LEU A 31 6.30 -8.35 5.05
N ILE A 32 5.17 -7.75 5.43
CA ILE A 32 3.85 -8.36 5.23
C ILE A 32 3.56 -8.54 3.72
N LEU A 33 3.83 -7.51 2.92
CA LEU A 33 3.63 -7.53 1.46
C LEU A 33 4.48 -8.60 0.77
N MET A 34 5.68 -8.91 1.27
CA MET A 34 6.48 -10.01 0.74
C MET A 34 5.66 -11.31 0.69
N PHE A 35 5.02 -11.68 1.79
CA PHE A 35 4.22 -12.92 1.86
C PHE A 35 2.89 -12.80 1.13
N LEU A 36 2.21 -11.66 1.24
CA LEU A 36 0.93 -11.45 0.57
C LEU A 36 1.09 -11.45 -0.96
N VAL A 37 2.07 -10.72 -1.51
CA VAL A 37 2.25 -10.62 -2.96
C VAL A 37 2.80 -11.93 -3.51
N LEU A 38 3.77 -12.58 -2.85
CA LEU A 38 4.27 -13.87 -3.33
C LEU A 38 3.18 -14.97 -3.28
N GLY A 39 2.37 -15.01 -2.23
CA GLY A 39 1.22 -15.91 -2.16
C GLY A 39 0.21 -15.63 -3.28
N HIS A 40 -0.11 -14.36 -3.53
CA HIS A 40 -0.99 -13.96 -4.61
C HIS A 40 -0.44 -14.39 -5.97
N VAL A 41 0.84 -14.16 -6.23
CA VAL A 41 1.50 -14.58 -7.48
C VAL A 41 1.47 -16.09 -7.64
N TYR A 42 1.76 -16.84 -6.58
CA TYR A 42 1.73 -18.29 -6.61
C TYR A 42 0.33 -18.83 -6.93
N MET A 43 -0.71 -18.39 -6.20
CA MET A 43 -2.07 -18.87 -6.40
C MET A 43 -2.67 -18.43 -7.74
N THR A 44 -2.26 -17.26 -8.26
CA THR A 44 -2.87 -16.68 -9.47
C THR A 44 -2.14 -17.06 -10.76
N PHE A 45 -0.80 -17.13 -10.73
CA PHE A 45 0.02 -17.32 -11.94
C PHE A 45 0.81 -18.62 -11.97
N VAL A 46 0.96 -19.31 -10.84
CA VAL A 46 1.72 -20.58 -10.78
C VAL A 46 0.80 -21.79 -10.65
N GLN A 47 -0.23 -21.70 -9.80
CA GLN A 47 -1.17 -22.81 -9.58
C GLN A 47 -2.30 -22.88 -10.62
N VAL A 48 -2.71 -21.73 -11.16
CA VAL A 48 -3.82 -21.63 -12.10
C VAL A 48 -3.25 -21.47 -13.50
N SER A 49 -3.67 -22.34 -14.42
CA SER A 49 -3.29 -22.21 -15.83
C SER A 49 -3.99 -21.02 -16.47
N GLU A 50 -3.40 -20.45 -17.52
CA GLU A 50 -4.02 -19.32 -18.23
C GLU A 50 -5.41 -19.66 -18.77
N SER A 51 -5.63 -20.90 -19.23
CA SER A 51 -6.94 -21.35 -19.70
C SER A 51 -7.99 -21.46 -18.59
N ASP A 52 -7.57 -21.60 -17.34
CA ASP A 52 -8.47 -21.71 -16.19
C ASP A 52 -8.76 -20.35 -15.53
N ALA A 53 -8.06 -19.29 -15.92
CA ALA A 53 -8.22 -17.92 -15.42
C ALA A 53 -9.45 -17.22 -16.03
N THR A 54 -10.62 -17.84 -15.86
CA THR A 54 -11.91 -17.37 -16.40
C THR A 54 -12.64 -16.42 -15.43
N PHE A 55 -13.64 -15.70 -15.93
CA PHE A 55 -14.52 -14.87 -15.10
C PHE A 55 -15.18 -15.68 -13.97
N ASP A 56 -15.70 -16.88 -14.29
CA ASP A 56 -16.37 -17.73 -13.30
C ASP A 56 -15.42 -18.20 -12.20
N ALA A 57 -14.16 -18.48 -12.53
CA ALA A 57 -13.13 -18.82 -11.55
C ALA A 57 -12.88 -17.65 -10.57
N VAL A 58 -12.83 -16.41 -11.08
CA VAL A 58 -12.67 -15.21 -10.25
C VAL A 58 -13.89 -14.99 -9.36
N VAL A 59 -15.11 -15.07 -9.90
CA VAL A 59 -16.34 -14.93 -9.12
C VAL A 59 -16.43 -16.01 -8.03
N SER A 60 -16.11 -17.26 -8.37
CA SER A 60 -16.07 -18.36 -7.42
C SER A 60 -15.06 -18.13 -6.28
N LYS A 61 -13.84 -17.69 -6.60
CA LYS A 61 -12.83 -17.31 -5.59
C LYS A 61 -13.33 -16.17 -4.71
N LEU A 62 -13.84 -15.10 -5.32
CA LEU A 62 -14.32 -13.92 -4.59
C LEU A 62 -15.60 -14.22 -3.79
N GLY A 63 -16.34 -15.29 -4.08
CA GLY A 63 -17.43 -15.77 -3.23
C GLY A 63 -16.99 -16.11 -1.79
N ASN A 64 -15.70 -16.37 -1.55
CA ASN A 64 -15.15 -16.59 -0.22
C ASN A 64 -14.64 -15.27 0.41
N PRO A 65 -15.19 -14.84 1.57
CA PRO A 65 -14.76 -13.61 2.25
C PRO A 65 -13.28 -13.57 2.63
N ALA A 66 -12.65 -14.73 2.88
CA ALA A 66 -11.23 -14.80 3.21
C ALA A 66 -10.36 -14.30 2.03
N TRP A 67 -10.73 -14.66 0.80
CA TRP A 67 -10.03 -14.21 -0.41
C TRP A 67 -10.26 -12.74 -0.69
N LYS A 68 -11.49 -12.23 -0.45
CA LYS A 68 -11.77 -10.78 -0.53
C LYS A 68 -10.89 -9.99 0.45
N LEU A 69 -10.79 -10.44 1.70
CA LEU A 69 -9.94 -9.79 2.71
C LEU A 69 -8.46 -9.86 2.32
N TYR A 70 -7.98 -11.00 1.84
CA TYR A 70 -6.61 -11.18 1.38
C TYR A 70 -6.24 -10.21 0.26
N ASP A 71 -7.05 -10.14 -0.79
CA ASP A 71 -6.82 -9.24 -1.93
C ASP A 71 -7.00 -7.76 -1.52
N TRP A 72 -7.91 -7.46 -0.59
CA TRP A 72 -8.09 -6.11 -0.05
C TRP A 72 -6.90 -5.65 0.80
N LEU A 73 -6.29 -6.55 1.59
CA LEU A 73 -5.05 -6.25 2.32
C LEU A 73 -3.89 -5.97 1.36
N ILE A 74 -3.76 -6.73 0.27
CA ILE A 74 -2.78 -6.43 -0.79
C ILE A 74 -3.06 -5.05 -1.38
N LEU A 75 -4.29 -4.77 -1.80
CA LEU A 75 -4.70 -3.49 -2.38
C LEU A 75 -4.33 -2.32 -1.45
N GLY A 76 -4.77 -2.37 -0.20
CA GLY A 76 -4.52 -1.31 0.77
C GLY A 76 -3.05 -1.13 1.10
N LEU A 77 -2.36 -2.23 1.46
CA LEU A 77 -0.95 -2.16 1.86
C LEU A 77 -0.04 -1.79 0.68
N ALA A 78 -0.28 -2.32 -0.52
CA ALA A 78 0.55 -2.01 -1.69
C ALA A 78 0.40 -0.54 -2.11
N LEU A 79 -0.82 0.00 -2.14
CA LEU A 79 -1.05 1.41 -2.46
C LEU A 79 -0.45 2.33 -1.40
N LEU A 80 -0.59 2.02 -0.10
CA LEU A 80 -0.01 2.82 0.97
C LEU A 80 1.53 2.74 1.01
N HIS A 81 2.09 1.53 0.90
CA HIS A 81 3.53 1.30 0.90
C HIS A 81 4.19 1.94 -0.33
N GLY A 82 3.69 1.60 -1.53
CA GLY A 82 4.18 2.16 -2.78
C GLY A 82 3.95 3.68 -2.84
N GLY A 83 2.80 4.16 -2.36
CA GLY A 83 2.47 5.58 -2.33
C GLY A 83 3.37 6.41 -1.43
N ASN A 84 3.67 5.92 -0.22
CA ASN A 84 4.61 6.59 0.67
C ASN A 84 6.05 6.50 0.15
N GLY A 85 6.44 5.40 -0.49
CA GLY A 85 7.74 5.31 -1.19
C GLY A 85 7.85 6.34 -2.32
N ALA A 86 6.83 6.44 -3.16
CA ALA A 86 6.76 7.39 -4.26
C ALA A 86 6.74 8.85 -3.78
N ARG A 87 6.18 9.14 -2.59
CA ARG A 87 6.28 10.47 -1.97
C ARG A 87 7.74 10.91 -1.82
N TYR A 88 8.62 10.04 -1.31
CA TYR A 88 10.04 10.38 -1.18
C TYR A 88 10.70 10.61 -2.55
N VAL A 89 10.40 9.76 -3.54
CA VAL A 89 10.88 9.96 -4.92
C VAL A 89 10.41 11.30 -5.50
N ILE A 90 9.14 11.65 -5.36
CA ILE A 90 8.61 12.94 -5.82
C ILE A 90 9.30 14.11 -5.10
N ASP A 91 9.48 13.99 -3.79
CA ASP A 91 10.12 15.03 -2.98
C ASP A 91 11.61 15.24 -3.35
N ASP A 92 12.31 14.17 -3.75
CA ASP A 92 13.72 14.21 -4.15
C ASP A 92 13.94 14.71 -5.59
N TYR A 93 13.09 14.31 -6.54
CA TYR A 93 13.33 14.56 -7.97
C TYR A 93 12.58 15.76 -8.53
N VAL A 94 11.43 16.15 -7.97
CA VAL A 94 10.66 17.31 -8.48
C VAL A 94 11.11 18.58 -7.77
N ARG A 95 12.05 19.32 -8.38
CA ARG A 95 12.70 20.49 -7.76
C ARG A 95 11.77 21.69 -7.56
N SER A 96 10.95 21.99 -8.57
CA SER A 96 10.01 23.13 -8.53
C SER A 96 8.93 22.89 -7.46
N ARG A 97 8.80 23.82 -6.51
CA ARG A 97 7.78 23.77 -5.44
C ARG A 97 6.35 23.62 -5.97
N PRO A 98 5.87 24.45 -6.92
CA PRO A 98 4.51 24.30 -7.44
C PRO A 98 4.33 22.96 -8.19
N ASN A 99 5.31 22.54 -8.98
CA ASN A 99 5.21 21.27 -9.72
C ASN A 99 5.20 20.08 -8.76
N ARG A 100 6.01 20.10 -7.71
CA ARG A 100 6.03 19.03 -6.70
C ARG A 100 4.70 18.90 -5.98
N ALA A 101 4.09 20.02 -5.58
CA ALA A 101 2.77 20.02 -4.98
C ALA A 101 1.71 19.45 -5.94
N TRP A 102 1.74 19.88 -7.21
CA TRP A 102 0.81 19.39 -8.23
C TRP A 102 0.96 17.88 -8.51
N VAL A 103 2.20 17.41 -8.73
CA VAL A 103 2.49 15.98 -8.97
C VAL A 103 2.06 15.15 -7.77
N ARG A 104 2.45 15.56 -6.56
CA ARG A 104 2.11 14.82 -5.34
C ARG A 104 0.60 14.73 -5.11
N ASN A 105 -0.12 15.84 -5.25
CA ASN A 105 -1.56 15.85 -5.06
C ASN A 105 -2.27 14.99 -6.11
N THR A 106 -1.90 15.14 -7.38
CA THR A 106 -2.46 14.32 -8.47
C THR A 106 -2.21 12.83 -8.23
N PHE A 107 -0.98 12.48 -7.84
CA PHE A 107 -0.60 11.10 -7.54
C PHE A 107 -1.45 10.51 -6.40
N PHE A 108 -1.58 11.21 -5.27
CA PHE A 108 -2.40 10.72 -4.16
C PHE A 108 -3.90 10.68 -4.48
N THR A 109 -4.41 11.59 -5.32
CA THR A 109 -5.78 11.50 -5.82
C THR A 109 -5.98 10.23 -6.65
N VAL A 110 -5.04 9.91 -7.54
CA VAL A 110 -5.11 8.66 -8.32
C VAL A 110 -5.07 7.44 -7.40
N LEU A 111 -4.19 7.40 -6.40
CA LEU A 111 -4.14 6.28 -5.45
C LEU A 111 -5.45 6.11 -4.67
N ALA A 112 -6.08 7.22 -4.25
CA ALA A 112 -7.36 7.17 -3.56
C ALA A 112 -8.47 6.63 -4.47
N LEU A 113 -8.51 7.06 -5.74
CA LEU A 113 -9.46 6.54 -6.73
C LEU A 113 -9.25 5.05 -7.00
N LEU A 114 -8.00 4.59 -7.14
CA LEU A 114 -7.67 3.18 -7.31
C LEU A 114 -8.08 2.35 -6.09
N PHE A 115 -7.87 2.86 -4.88
CA PHE A 115 -8.29 2.17 -3.66
C PHE A 115 -9.81 2.01 -3.58
N VAL A 116 -10.57 3.08 -3.87
CA VAL A 116 -12.04 3.04 -3.88
C VAL A 116 -12.54 2.10 -4.98
N PHE A 117 -12.04 2.24 -6.21
CA PHE A 117 -12.43 1.41 -7.34
C PHE A 117 -12.13 -0.07 -7.07
N GLY A 118 -10.92 -0.39 -6.59
CA GLY A 118 -10.54 -1.76 -6.24
C GLY A 118 -11.36 -2.34 -5.09
N THR A 119 -11.65 -1.53 -4.06
CA THR A 119 -12.51 -1.95 -2.95
C THR A 119 -13.92 -2.26 -3.45
N VAL A 120 -14.52 -1.37 -4.25
CA VAL A 120 -15.83 -1.63 -4.85
C VAL A 120 -15.79 -2.90 -5.71
N GLY A 121 -14.77 -3.08 -6.54
CA GLY A 121 -14.61 -4.28 -7.37
C GLY A 121 -14.54 -5.58 -6.56
N LEU A 122 -13.86 -5.58 -5.41
CA LEU A 122 -13.78 -6.77 -4.54
C LEU A 122 -15.11 -7.09 -3.84
N PHE A 123 -15.87 -6.06 -3.43
CA PHE A 123 -17.05 -6.24 -2.57
C PHE A 123 -18.39 -6.20 -3.30
N ALA A 124 -18.46 -5.65 -4.51
CA ALA A 124 -19.69 -5.55 -5.31
C ALA A 124 -19.96 -6.77 -6.21
N ILE A 125 -18.99 -7.69 -6.30
CA ILE A 125 -19.12 -9.01 -6.98
C ILE A 125 -19.73 -10.02 -6.01
#